data_AF-A0A3M1FFR8-F1
#
_entry.id   AF-A0A3M1FFR8-F1
#
_cell.length_a   1.000
_cell.length_b   1.000
_cell.length_c   1.000
_cell.angle_alpha   90.00
_cell.angle_beta   90.00
_cell.angle_gamma   90.00
#
_symmetry.space_group_name_H-M   'P 1'
#
loop_
_entity.id
_entity.type
_entity.pdbx_description
1 polymer ?
#
loop_
_entity_poly.entity_id
_entity_poly.type
_entity_poly.pdbx_seq_one_letter_code
_entity_poly.pdbx_strand_id
1 'polypeptide(L)'
;TQEAITKDNVTVKVNAVCYFRVLDPVAAVINVSNYLVATQQIAQTTLRSVLGQSELDELLAERDKINHQLQRIIDEQTEPWGVKVSVVEVKDVELPTTMQRAMARQAEAEREKRAKIIHAEGEFQASQTLAEAAAVMATQPGAMQLRYLQTLAEISAERNSMIVFPLPIDILSTLLNRGRQGNAGND
;
A
#
# COMPACT_ATOMS: atom_id res chain seq x y z
N THR A 1 -3.36 16.18 26.23
CA THR A 1 -4.09 15.03 25.69
C THR A 1 -5.56 15.26 25.87
N GLN A 2 -6.36 15.02 24.84
CA GLN A 2 -7.82 15.15 24.89
C GLN A 2 -8.46 13.81 24.55
N GLU A 3 -9.42 13.38 25.36
CA GLU A 3 -10.28 12.24 25.03
C GLU A 3 -11.51 12.74 24.26
N ALA A 4 -11.81 12.10 23.14
CA ALA A 4 -12.93 12.44 22.28
C ALA A 4 -13.56 11.15 21.73
N ILE A 5 -14.84 11.24 21.35
CA ILE A 5 -15.55 10.18 20.65
C ILE A 5 -15.72 10.68 19.21
N THR A 6 -15.27 9.89 18.25
CA THR A 6 -15.42 10.18 16.82
C THR A 6 -16.85 9.97 16.35
N LYS A 7 -17.16 10.41 15.12
CA LYS A 7 -18.49 10.26 14.51
C LYS A 7 -18.96 8.80 14.41
N ASP A 8 -18.01 7.87 14.29
CA ASP A 8 -18.22 6.42 14.26
C ASP A 8 -18.23 5.77 15.66
N ASN A 9 -18.43 6.56 16.72
CA ASN A 9 -18.52 6.12 18.11
C ASN A 9 -17.26 5.42 18.65
N VAL A 10 -16.08 5.79 18.14
CA VAL A 10 -14.81 5.27 18.67
C VAL A 10 -14.22 6.27 19.67
N THR A 11 -13.97 5.80 20.89
CA THR A 11 -13.24 6.60 21.88
C THR A 11 -11.76 6.62 21.52
N VAL A 12 -11.21 7.82 21.34
CA VAL A 12 -9.79 8.05 21.02
C VAL A 12 -9.18 9.07 21.97
N LYS A 13 -7.88 8.90 22.26
CA LYS A 13 -7.09 9.94 22.93
C LYS A 13 -6.17 10.58 21.93
N VAL A 14 -6.28 11.90 21.80
CA VAL A 14 -5.55 12.65 20.77
C VAL A 14 -4.63 13.67 21.43
N ASN A 15 -3.41 13.74 20.91
CA ASN A 15 -2.43 14.77 21.20
C ASN A 15 -2.25 15.64 19.97
N ALA A 16 -2.29 16.96 20.16
CA ALA A 16 -2.02 17.93 19.11
C ALA A 16 -1.07 19.01 19.62
N VAL A 17 -0.30 19.58 18.70
CA VAL A 17 0.58 20.73 18.94
C VAL A 17 0.10 21.91 18.10
N CYS A 18 0.20 23.10 18.67
CA CYS A 18 -0.20 24.35 18.02
C CYS A 18 0.98 25.32 18.09
N TYR A 19 1.43 25.78 16.93
CA TYR A 19 2.44 26.81 16.79
C TYR A 19 1.76 28.12 16.41
N PHE A 20 1.98 29.15 17.22
CA PHE A 20 1.42 30.47 16.99
C PHE A 20 2.43 31.54 17.36
N ARG A 21 2.20 32.75 16.85
CA ARG A 21 3.00 33.94 17.16
C ARG A 21 2.09 35.13 17.41
N VAL A 22 2.54 36.05 18.26
CA VAL A 22 1.84 37.31 18.50
C VAL A 22 2.17 38.26 17.35
N LEU A 23 1.15 38.74 16.64
CA LEU A 23 1.25 39.78 15.62
C LEU A 23 1.03 41.18 16.21
N ASP A 24 0.03 41.31 17.09
CA ASP A 24 -0.29 42.56 17.77
C ASP A 24 -0.18 42.37 19.30
N PRO A 25 0.94 42.80 19.91
CA PRO A 25 1.13 42.72 21.35
C PRO A 25 0.12 43.53 22.16
N VAL A 26 -0.43 44.61 21.60
CA VAL A 26 -1.40 45.47 22.29
C VAL A 26 -2.73 44.73 22.39
N ALA A 27 -3.21 44.17 21.29
CA ALA A 27 -4.42 43.33 21.27
C ALA A 27 -4.27 42.10 22.17
N ALA A 28 -3.10 41.45 22.19
CA ALA A 28 -2.85 40.26 23.01
C ALA A 28 -2.89 40.51 24.52
N VAL A 29 -2.66 41.75 24.97
CA VAL A 29 -2.70 42.14 26.38
C VAL A 29 -4.06 42.74 26.77
N ILE A 30 -4.71 43.47 25.86
CA ILE A 30 -5.96 44.19 26.16
C ILE A 30 -7.19 43.31 25.95
N ASN A 31 -7.24 42.53 24.87
CA ASN A 31 -8.46 41.85 24.44
C ASN A 31 -8.68 40.50 25.16
N VAL A 32 -7.65 39.99 25.85
CA VAL A 32 -7.73 38.74 26.59
C VAL A 32 -6.80 38.77 27.80
N SER A 33 -7.27 38.24 28.94
CA SER A 33 -6.49 38.21 30.18
C SER A 33 -5.16 37.45 30.01
N ASN A 34 -5.19 36.30 29.35
CA ASN A 34 -4.02 35.48 29.08
C ASN A 34 -4.20 34.78 27.73
N TYR A 35 -3.58 35.34 26.69
CA TYR A 35 -3.68 34.83 25.32
C TYR A 35 -3.18 33.38 25.19
N LEU A 36 -2.18 32.97 25.97
CA LEU A 36 -1.64 31.61 25.95
C LEU A 36 -2.69 30.60 26.43
N VAL A 37 -3.31 30.86 27.58
CA VAL A 37 -4.34 29.98 28.16
C VAL A 37 -5.60 29.98 27.29
N ALA A 38 -6.03 31.15 26.81
CA ALA A 38 -7.21 31.27 25.96
C ALA A 38 -7.02 30.52 24.63
N THR A 39 -5.86 30.66 23.99
CA THR A 39 -5.52 29.94 22.75
C THR A 39 -5.50 28.43 22.98
N GLN A 40 -4.94 27.97 24.11
CA GLN A 40 -4.96 26.55 24.47
C GLN A 40 -6.39 26.01 24.66
N GLN A 41 -7.29 26.76 25.30
CA GLN A 41 -8.68 26.36 25.52
C GLN A 41 -9.47 26.30 24.21
N ILE A 42 -9.29 27.29 23.33
CA ILE A 42 -9.88 27.25 21.98
C ILE A 42 -9.36 26.05 21.21
N ALA A 43 -8.04 25.82 21.20
CA ALA A 43 -7.45 24.67 20.52
C ALA A 43 -8.04 23.34 21.04
N GLN A 44 -8.22 23.17 22.36
CA GLN A 44 -8.82 21.96 22.93
C GLN A 44 -10.30 21.79 22.57
N THR A 45 -11.07 22.88 22.60
CA THR A 45 -12.51 22.86 22.28
C THR A 45 -12.73 22.57 20.80
N THR A 46 -11.96 23.24 19.93
CA THR A 46 -11.96 23.02 18.48
C THR A 46 -11.49 21.62 18.14
N LEU A 47 -10.42 21.12 18.77
CA LEU A 47 -9.96 19.75 18.59
C LEU A 47 -11.08 18.76 18.92
N ARG A 48 -11.71 18.89 20.09
CA ARG A 48 -12.83 18.01 20.47
C ARG A 48 -14.00 18.09 19.47
N SER A 49 -14.34 19.28 18.99
CA SER A 49 -15.44 19.48 18.04
C SER A 49 -15.16 18.85 16.68
N VAL A 50 -13.96 19.08 16.13
CA VAL A 50 -13.57 18.53 14.82
C VAL A 50 -13.44 17.01 14.90
N LEU A 51 -12.81 16.48 15.95
CA LEU A 51 -12.72 15.04 16.17
C LEU A 51 -14.09 14.37 16.28
N GLY A 52 -15.09 15.03 16.89
CA GLY A 52 -16.45 14.49 16.98
C GLY A 52 -17.24 14.53 15.66
N GLN A 53 -16.82 15.34 14.69
CA GLN A 53 -17.44 15.43 13.37
C GLN A 53 -16.73 14.54 12.34
N SER A 54 -15.49 14.15 12.60
CA SER A 54 -14.68 13.28 11.75
C SER A 54 -14.82 11.81 12.11
N GLU A 55 -14.65 10.97 11.10
CA GLU A 55 -14.60 9.52 11.26
C GLU A 55 -13.17 9.09 11.63
N LEU A 56 -13.02 7.94 12.29
CA LEU A 56 -11.70 7.43 12.68
C LEU A 56 -10.74 7.30 11.49
N ASP A 57 -11.25 6.87 10.33
CA ASP A 57 -10.43 6.69 9.13
C ASP A 57 -9.86 8.02 8.63
N GLU A 58 -10.64 9.10 8.66
CA GLU A 58 -10.14 10.45 8.31
C GLU A 58 -9.00 10.89 9.24
N LEU A 59 -9.09 10.56 10.54
CA LEU A 59 -8.04 10.90 11.51
C LEU A 59 -6.74 10.12 11.28
N LEU A 60 -6.83 8.93 10.70
CA LEU A 60 -5.67 8.06 10.45
C LEU A 60 -5.07 8.29 9.06
N ALA A 61 -5.90 8.48 8.03
CA ALA A 61 -5.50 8.58 6.63
C ALA A 61 -5.42 10.02 6.11
N GLU A 62 -6.31 10.92 6.54
CA GLU A 62 -6.45 12.28 6.01
C GLU A 62 -5.97 13.35 7.02
N ARG A 63 -4.80 13.13 7.64
CA ARG A 63 -4.25 14.03 8.67
C ARG A 63 -4.13 15.49 8.21
N ASP A 64 -3.73 15.72 6.97
CA ASP A 64 -3.52 17.07 6.44
C ASP A 64 -4.83 17.87 6.38
N LYS A 65 -5.94 17.21 6.03
CA LYS A 65 -7.27 17.82 6.00
C LYS A 65 -7.71 18.28 7.39
N ILE A 66 -7.50 17.42 8.40
CA ILE A 66 -7.81 17.73 9.80
C ILE A 66 -6.92 18.87 10.31
N ASN A 67 -5.61 18.81 10.04
CA ASN A 67 -4.65 19.84 10.42
C ASN A 67 -5.04 21.22 9.84
N HIS A 68 -5.38 21.28 8.56
CA HIS A 68 -5.84 22.52 7.91
C HIS A 68 -7.17 23.03 8.48
N GLN A 69 -8.12 22.14 8.74
CA GLN A 69 -9.40 22.52 9.33
C GLN A 69 -9.22 23.09 10.75
N LEU A 70 -8.39 22.44 11.58
CA LEU A 70 -8.05 22.90 12.92
C LEU A 70 -7.32 24.25 12.87
N GLN A 71 -6.31 24.39 12.01
CA GLN A 71 -5.58 25.63 11.83
C GLN A 71 -6.53 26.78 11.49
N ARG A 72 -7.39 26.59 10.49
CA ARG A 72 -8.32 27.63 10.03
C ARG A 72 -9.25 28.10 11.15
N ILE A 73 -9.90 27.18 11.85
CA ILE A 73 -10.86 27.53 12.90
C ILE A 73 -10.16 28.20 14.09
N ILE A 74 -8.99 27.70 14.51
CA ILE A 74 -8.27 28.27 15.65
C ILE A 74 -7.70 29.66 15.28
N ASP A 75 -7.18 29.84 14.07
CA ASP A 75 -6.67 31.12 13.58
C ASP A 75 -7.78 32.19 13.53
N GLU A 76 -8.94 31.86 12.94
CA GLU A 76 -10.11 32.76 12.88
C GLU A 76 -10.57 33.20 14.27
N GLN A 77 -10.50 32.33 15.28
CA GLN A 77 -10.92 32.63 16.65
C GLN A 77 -9.87 33.40 17.46
N THR A 78 -8.58 33.30 17.09
CA THR A 78 -7.46 33.91 17.83
C THR A 78 -6.99 35.23 17.23
N GLU A 79 -7.40 35.54 16.00
CA GLU A 79 -7.12 36.80 15.31
C GLU A 79 -7.56 38.06 16.11
N PRO A 80 -8.73 38.09 16.78
CA PRO A 80 -9.13 39.25 17.61
C PRO A 80 -8.19 39.53 18.79
N TRP A 81 -7.40 38.53 19.20
CA TRP A 81 -6.41 38.67 20.27
C TRP A 81 -5.02 39.05 19.73
N GLY A 82 -4.90 39.33 18.43
CA GLY A 82 -3.60 39.64 17.83
C GLY A 82 -2.66 38.44 17.75
N VAL A 83 -3.20 37.21 17.81
CA VAL A 83 -2.44 35.97 17.71
C VAL A 83 -2.68 35.32 16.35
N LYS A 84 -1.60 34.92 15.68
CA LYS A 84 -1.65 34.19 14.40
C LYS A 84 -1.22 32.76 14.59
N VAL A 85 -2.07 31.82 14.23
CA VAL A 85 -1.75 30.38 14.28
C VAL A 85 -1.09 29.98 12.97
N SER A 86 0.13 29.49 13.07
CA SER A 86 0.94 29.11 11.91
C SER A 86 0.68 27.67 11.50
N VAL A 87 0.70 26.74 12.46
CA VAL A 87 0.55 25.31 12.20
C VAL A 87 -0.16 24.65 13.38
N VAL A 88 -1.09 23.74 13.07
CA VAL A 88 -1.69 22.83 14.04
C VAL A 88 -1.50 21.41 13.52
N GLU A 89 -0.88 20.57 14.32
CA GLU A 89 -0.59 19.18 13.95
C GLU A 89 -1.12 18.20 15.00
N VAL A 90 -1.87 17.21 14.53
CA VAL A 90 -2.21 16.04 15.34
C VAL A 90 -1.00 15.10 15.41
N LYS A 91 -0.40 15.00 16.60
CA LYS A 91 0.80 14.21 16.86
C LYS A 91 0.47 12.72 16.97
N ASP A 92 -0.30 12.36 17.99
CA ASP A 92 -0.60 10.97 18.35
C ASP A 92 -2.10 10.76 18.52
N VAL A 93 -2.61 9.64 18.00
CA VAL A 93 -3.98 9.16 18.19
C VAL A 93 -3.90 7.77 18.81
N GLU A 94 -4.27 7.65 20.08
CA GLU A 94 -4.29 6.39 20.81
C GLU A 94 -5.70 5.79 20.78
N LEU A 95 -5.76 4.55 20.32
CA LEU A 95 -6.97 3.74 20.25
C LEU A 95 -7.00 2.72 21.40
N PRO A 96 -8.18 2.29 21.85
CA PRO A 96 -8.31 1.15 22.75
C PRO A 96 -7.64 -0.09 22.17
N THR A 97 -6.91 -0.83 23.01
CA THR A 97 -6.11 -2.00 22.58
C THR A 97 -6.95 -3.09 21.91
N THR A 98 -8.23 -3.21 22.27
CA THR A 98 -9.20 -4.12 21.65
C THR A 98 -9.48 -3.75 20.20
N MET A 99 -9.75 -2.46 19.93
CA MET A 99 -10.02 -1.94 18.59
C MET A 99 -8.77 -2.01 17.70
N GLN A 100 -7.61 -1.63 18.24
CA GLN A 100 -6.34 -1.69 17.53
C GLN A 100 -6.04 -3.11 17.02
N ARG A 101 -6.29 -4.13 17.86
CA ARG A 101 -6.11 -5.54 17.47
C ARG A 101 -7.13 -5.99 16.41
N ALA A 102 -8.38 -5.56 16.52
CA ALA A 102 -9.42 -5.89 15.54
C ALA A 102 -9.10 -5.28 14.16
N MET A 103 -8.74 -3.99 14.14
CA MET A 103 -8.32 -3.29 12.92
C MET A 103 -7.06 -3.91 12.31
N ALA A 104 -6.06 -4.27 13.13
CA ALA A 104 -4.85 -4.93 12.63
C ALA A 104 -5.18 -6.25 11.92
N ARG A 105 -6.03 -7.10 12.51
CA ARG A 105 -6.48 -8.36 11.89
C ARG A 105 -7.27 -8.12 10.60
N GLN A 106 -8.16 -7.14 10.58
CA GLN A 106 -8.93 -6.80 9.39
C GLN A 106 -8.01 -6.29 8.27
N ALA A 107 -7.07 -5.40 8.59
CA ALA A 107 -6.10 -4.87 7.64
C ALA A 107 -5.18 -5.96 7.07
N GLU A 108 -4.76 -6.91 7.91
CA GLU A 108 -3.97 -8.07 7.48
C GLU A 108 -4.77 -8.97 6.52
N ALA A 109 -6.02 -9.31 6.85
CA ALA A 109 -6.88 -10.11 5.99
C ALA A 109 -7.16 -9.43 4.64
N GLU A 110 -7.43 -8.12 4.63
CA GLU A 110 -7.65 -7.35 3.41
C GLU A 110 -6.37 -7.25 2.56
N ARG A 111 -5.20 -7.09 3.20
CA ARG A 111 -3.90 -7.13 2.50
C ARG A 111 -3.63 -8.49 1.88
N GLU A 112 -3.87 -9.58 2.61
CA GLU A 112 -3.66 -10.94 2.10
C GLU A 112 -4.61 -11.23 0.92
N LYS A 113 -5.88 -10.85 1.04
CA LYS A 113 -6.86 -10.94 -0.05
C LYS A 113 -6.40 -10.17 -1.29
N ARG A 114 -5.99 -8.91 -1.13
CA ARG A 114 -5.48 -8.09 -2.24
C ARG A 114 -4.23 -8.68 -2.86
N ALA A 115 -3.30 -9.19 -2.06
CA ALA A 115 -2.10 -9.83 -2.55
C ALA A 115 -2.42 -11.07 -3.41
N LYS A 116 -3.38 -11.91 -2.98
CA LYS A 116 -3.84 -13.08 -3.77
C LYS A 116 -4.46 -12.67 -5.10
N ILE A 117 -5.28 -11.61 -5.12
CA ILE A 117 -5.90 -11.11 -6.35
C ILE A 117 -4.83 -10.60 -7.31
N ILE A 118 -3.89 -9.78 -6.83
CA ILE A 118 -2.80 -9.24 -7.64
C ILE A 118 -1.93 -10.37 -8.20
N HIS A 119 -1.65 -11.38 -7.41
CA HIS A 119 -0.86 -12.54 -7.84
C HIS A 119 -1.58 -13.34 -8.93
N ALA A 120 -2.85 -13.68 -8.72
CA ALA A 120 -3.65 -14.42 -9.70
C ALA A 120 -3.80 -13.64 -11.03
N GLU A 121 -4.02 -12.31 -10.94
CA GLU A 121 -4.09 -11.44 -12.11
C GLU A 121 -2.74 -11.39 -12.86
N GLY A 122 -1.63 -11.30 -12.12
CA GLY A 122 -0.29 -11.36 -12.68
C GLY A 122 0.00 -12.71 -13.38
N GLU A 123 -0.39 -13.83 -12.77
CA GLU A 123 -0.26 -15.17 -13.37
C GLU A 123 -1.10 -15.31 -14.64
N PHE A 124 -2.31 -14.76 -14.64
CA PHE A 124 -3.19 -14.78 -15.80
C PHE A 124 -2.61 -13.96 -16.97
N GLN A 125 -2.15 -12.73 -16.71
CA GLN A 125 -1.51 -11.87 -17.71
C GLN A 125 -0.23 -12.50 -18.27
N ALA A 126 0.59 -13.10 -17.40
CA ALA A 126 1.79 -13.82 -17.82
C ALA A 126 1.44 -15.02 -18.72
N SER A 127 0.42 -15.79 -18.36
CA SER A 127 -0.05 -16.94 -19.13
C SER A 127 -0.59 -16.54 -20.51
N GLN A 128 -1.34 -15.44 -20.59
CA GLN A 128 -1.81 -14.90 -21.87
C GLN A 128 -0.63 -14.50 -22.77
N THR A 129 0.34 -13.77 -22.23
CA THR A 129 1.50 -13.31 -22.99
C THR A 129 2.34 -14.49 -23.49
N LEU A 130 2.50 -15.53 -22.66
CA LEU A 130 3.18 -16.77 -23.07
C LEU A 130 2.42 -17.53 -24.16
N ALA A 131 1.10 -17.61 -24.08
CA ALA A 131 0.27 -18.25 -25.09
C ALA A 131 0.35 -17.52 -26.43
N GLU A 132 0.30 -16.19 -26.42
CA GLU A 132 0.50 -15.36 -27.61
C GLU A 132 1.90 -15.57 -28.22
N ALA A 133 2.95 -15.56 -27.38
CA ALA A 133 4.31 -15.82 -27.82
C ALA A 133 4.43 -17.21 -28.46
N ALA A 134 3.83 -18.24 -27.86
CA ALA A 134 3.82 -19.60 -28.41
C ALA A 134 3.10 -19.68 -29.77
N ALA A 135 1.97 -18.99 -29.92
CA ALA A 135 1.25 -18.92 -31.19
C ALA A 135 2.11 -18.27 -32.29
N VAL A 136 2.80 -17.16 -31.98
CA VAL A 136 3.72 -16.51 -32.93
C VAL A 136 4.87 -17.45 -33.29
N MET A 137 5.48 -18.12 -32.31
CA MET A 137 6.56 -19.08 -32.55
C MET A 137 6.15 -20.26 -33.43
N ALA A 138 4.90 -20.74 -33.31
CA ALA A 138 4.37 -21.82 -34.14
C ALA A 138 4.21 -21.40 -35.62
N THR A 139 3.91 -20.12 -35.87
CA THR A 139 3.74 -19.62 -37.25
C THR A 139 5.05 -19.36 -37.99
N GLN A 140 6.16 -19.14 -37.29
CA GLN A 140 7.45 -18.78 -37.88
C GLN A 140 8.41 -19.98 -37.92
N PRO A 141 8.72 -20.54 -39.11
CA PRO A 141 9.67 -21.64 -39.26
C PRO A 141 11.05 -21.23 -38.70
N GLY A 142 11.57 -22.00 -37.74
CA GLY A 142 12.88 -21.76 -37.12
C GLY A 142 12.85 -21.03 -35.76
N ALA A 143 11.73 -20.43 -35.36
CA ALA A 143 11.61 -19.76 -34.06
C ALA A 143 11.82 -20.72 -32.87
N MET A 144 11.26 -21.93 -32.95
CA MET A 144 11.49 -22.99 -31.95
C MET A 144 12.94 -23.44 -31.88
N GLN A 145 13.64 -23.48 -33.02
CA GLN A 145 15.05 -23.86 -33.07
C GLN A 145 15.94 -22.78 -32.43
N LEU A 146 15.64 -21.49 -32.67
CA LEU A 146 16.32 -20.39 -31.99
C LEU A 146 16.08 -20.40 -30.48
N ARG A 147 14.85 -20.65 -30.04
CA ARG A 147 14.54 -20.80 -28.60
C ARG A 147 15.32 -21.96 -27.99
N TYR A 148 15.39 -23.11 -28.68
CA TYR A 148 16.18 -24.25 -28.23
C TYR A 148 17.67 -23.92 -28.07
N LEU A 149 18.25 -23.21 -29.05
CA LEU A 149 19.64 -22.74 -28.96
C LEU A 149 19.84 -21.73 -27.82
N GLN A 150 18.88 -20.83 -27.58
CA GLN A 150 18.92 -19.88 -26.46
C GLN A 150 18.88 -20.62 -25.11
N THR A 151 17.98 -21.58 -24.94
CA THR A 151 17.91 -22.39 -23.71
C THR A 151 19.20 -23.17 -23.48
N LEU A 152 19.82 -23.69 -24.55
CA LEU A 152 21.12 -24.37 -24.44
C LEU A 152 22.23 -23.41 -24.02
N ALA A 153 22.23 -22.17 -24.53
CA ALA A 153 23.19 -21.15 -24.15
C ALA A 153 23.03 -20.70 -22.69
N GLU A 154 21.79 -20.54 -22.21
CA GLU A 154 21.48 -20.22 -20.80
C GLU A 154 21.91 -21.35 -19.86
N ILE A 155 21.57 -22.60 -20.18
CA ILE A 155 22.00 -23.78 -19.41
C ILE A 155 23.52 -23.91 -19.43
N SER A 156 24.19 -23.58 -20.54
CA SER A 156 25.65 -23.58 -20.62
C SER A 156 26.31 -22.46 -19.82
N ALA A 157 25.60 -21.36 -19.54
CA ALA A 157 26.09 -20.24 -18.75
C ALA A 157 25.97 -20.53 -17.24
N GLU A 158 24.92 -21.25 -16.81
CA GLU A 158 24.82 -21.81 -15.47
C GLU A 158 25.76 -23.02 -15.35
N ARG A 159 26.90 -22.86 -14.66
CA ARG A 159 27.94 -23.90 -14.49
C ARG A 159 27.45 -25.14 -13.70
N ASN A 160 26.58 -25.97 -14.27
CA ASN A 160 26.11 -27.21 -13.65
C ASN A 160 26.56 -28.42 -14.49
N SER A 161 27.37 -29.31 -13.89
CA SER A 161 28.12 -30.39 -14.59
C SER A 161 27.29 -31.57 -15.11
N MET A 162 25.95 -31.48 -15.13
CA MET A 162 25.08 -32.52 -15.67
C MET A 162 24.24 -31.96 -16.83
N ILE A 163 24.71 -32.19 -18.06
CA ILE A 163 23.97 -31.87 -19.28
C ILE A 163 22.91 -32.95 -19.47
N VAL A 164 21.67 -32.67 -19.07
CA VAL A 164 20.52 -33.52 -19.39
C VAL A 164 20.00 -33.11 -20.76
N PHE A 165 20.11 -34.00 -21.74
CA PHE A 165 19.70 -33.75 -23.12
C PHE A 165 18.27 -34.26 -23.35
N PRO A 166 17.24 -33.41 -23.42
CA PRO A 166 15.90 -33.85 -23.77
C PRO A 166 15.87 -34.14 -25.28
N LEU A 167 15.82 -35.43 -25.64
CA LEU A 167 15.62 -35.83 -27.03
C LEU A 167 14.15 -35.66 -27.43
N PRO A 168 13.86 -35.08 -28.61
CA PRO A 168 12.50 -35.01 -29.16
C PRO A 168 11.89 -36.41 -29.25
N ILE A 169 10.65 -36.56 -28.78
CA ILE A 169 9.92 -37.84 -28.76
C ILE A 169 9.78 -38.41 -30.18
N ASP A 170 9.77 -37.55 -31.20
CA ASP A 170 9.73 -37.93 -32.62
C ASP A 170 10.96 -38.72 -33.10
N ILE A 171 12.14 -38.44 -32.53
CA ILE A 171 13.37 -39.17 -32.85
C ILE A 171 13.37 -40.53 -32.13
N LEU A 172 12.84 -40.59 -30.91
CA LEU A 172 12.67 -41.83 -30.16
C LEU A 172 11.67 -42.77 -30.84
N SER A 173 10.53 -42.26 -31.30
CA SER A 173 9.48 -43.06 -31.95
C SER A 173 9.95 -43.67 -33.27
N THR A 174 10.73 -42.93 -34.06
CA THR A 174 11.32 -43.42 -35.33
C THR A 174 12.38 -44.50 -35.12
N LEU A 175 13.20 -44.40 -34.06
CA LEU A 175 14.18 -45.43 -33.69
C LEU A 175 13.50 -46.70 -33.15
N LEU A 176 12.48 -46.55 -32.31
CA LEU A 176 11.74 -47.68 -31.73
C LEU A 176 10.92 -48.45 -32.78
N ASN A 177 10.29 -47.74 -33.72
CA ASN A 177 9.55 -48.37 -34.82
C ASN A 177 10.47 -49.10 -35.81
N ARG A 178 11.71 -48.63 -35.99
CA ARG A 178 12.70 -49.31 -36.82
C ARG A 178 13.21 -50.61 -36.18
N GLY A 179 13.25 -50.68 -34.85
CA GLY A 179 13.58 -51.91 -34.11
C GLY A 179 12.49 -52.99 -34.17
N ARG A 180 11.22 -52.63 -34.35
CA ARG A 180 10.10 -53.59 -34.45
C ARG A 180 9.96 -54.26 -35.83
N GLN A 181 10.43 -53.64 -36.91
CA GLN A 181 10.38 -54.24 -38.25
C GLN A 181 11.51 -55.24 -38.53
N GLY A 182 12.56 -55.29 -37.70
CA GLY A 182 13.68 -56.23 -37.87
C GLY A 182 13.49 -57.63 -37.27
N ASN A 183 12.41 -57.89 -36.52
CA ASN A 183 12.22 -59.14 -35.76
C ASN A 183 11.06 -60.02 -36.29
N ALA A 184 10.64 -59.82 -37.54
CA ALA A 184 9.58 -60.59 -38.20
C ALA A 184 10.09 -61.52 -39.32
N GLY A 185 11.38 -61.86 -39.31
CA GLY A 185 11.95 -62.73 -40.33
C GLY A 185 13.30 -63.35 -39.92
N ASN A 186 13.27 -64.28 -38.97
CA ASN A 186 14.03 -65.54 -39.06
C ASN A 186 13.58 -66.48 -37.92
N ASP A 187 13.07 -67.65 -38.32
CA ASP A 187 12.72 -68.88 -37.57
C ASP A 187 11.71 -68.83 -36.40
#